data_AF-A0A3E1K8E1-F1
#
_entry.id   AF-A0A3E1K8E1-F1
#
_cell.length_a   1.000
_cell.length_b   1.000
_cell.length_c   1.000
_cell.angle_alpha   90.00
_cell.angle_beta   90.00
_cell.angle_gamma   90.00
#
_symmetry.space_group_name_H-M   'P 1'
#
loop_
_entity.id
_entity.type
_entity.pdbx_description
1 polymer ?
#
loop_
_entity_poly.entity_id
_entity_poly.type
_entity_poly.pdbx_seq_one_letter_code
_entity_poly.pdbx_strand_id
1 'polypeptide(L)'
;MREGQSLALSGRIRVAEASLTSPFSGKACAAYRYQVTAQRRNVGPDNDTRQQLCLLGFALAEARLDCGKRSFPILALPDVDTDLREIATGGDWGDRGLARIRKAEEEADTVDEPRARGALSDAYRFARAPRSQDLFVASTRSAGPEIGVVEDAVPIDEPVTVLAAYNARTRGLGARRLGGLKVFAGTLDERLRALDEEWRKGLQIASPLVGVGLALLTAAAWWPGPG
;
A
#
# COMPACT_ATOMS: atom_id res chain seq x y z
N MET A 1 4.10 -12.50 -24.92
CA MET A 1 3.23 -12.15 -23.78
C MET A 1 1.81 -12.05 -24.31
N ARG A 2 0.84 -12.69 -23.63
CA ARG A 2 -0.58 -12.70 -24.03
C ARG A 2 -1.39 -11.72 -23.18
N GLU A 3 -2.52 -11.23 -23.71
CA GLU A 3 -3.44 -10.36 -22.97
C GLU A 3 -3.85 -11.00 -21.64
N GLY A 4 -3.83 -10.22 -20.56
CA GLY A 4 -4.21 -10.64 -19.21
C GLY A 4 -3.21 -11.59 -18.53
N GLN A 5 -2.10 -11.96 -19.18
CA GLN A 5 -1.07 -12.79 -18.58
C GLN A 5 -0.49 -12.11 -17.33
N SER A 6 -0.51 -12.81 -16.19
CA SER A 6 0.16 -12.32 -14.98
C SER A 6 1.68 -12.44 -15.17
N LEU A 7 2.40 -11.35 -14.90
CA LEU A 7 3.84 -11.25 -15.02
C LEU A 7 4.43 -10.72 -13.71
N ALA A 8 5.58 -11.27 -13.32
CA ALA A 8 6.48 -10.69 -12.34
C ALA A 8 7.73 -10.24 -13.10
N LEU A 9 8.05 -8.95 -13.07
CA LEU A 9 9.17 -8.37 -13.81
C LEU A 9 9.99 -7.48 -12.89
N SER A 10 11.31 -7.56 -12.98
CA SER A 10 12.20 -6.63 -12.30
C SER A 10 12.73 -5.58 -13.27
N GLY A 11 12.96 -4.39 -12.74
CA GLY A 11 13.46 -3.27 -13.51
C GLY A 11 13.60 -2.03 -12.64
N ARG A 12 13.67 -0.87 -13.28
CA ARG A 12 13.64 0.43 -12.62
C ARG A 12 12.47 1.22 -13.15
N ILE A 13 11.75 1.92 -12.28
CA ILE A 13 10.66 2.78 -12.74
C ILE A 13 11.26 4.11 -13.21
N ARG A 14 10.88 4.50 -14.44
CA ARG A 14 11.25 5.78 -15.07
C ARG A 14 9.99 6.59 -15.30
N VAL A 15 10.09 7.91 -15.11
CA VAL A 15 9.02 8.87 -15.41
C VAL A 15 9.36 9.65 -16.68
N ALA A 16 8.35 9.94 -17.51
CA ALA A 16 8.56 10.57 -18.81
C ALA A 16 8.84 12.08 -18.72
N GLU A 17 8.16 12.79 -17.82
CA GLU A 17 8.25 14.25 -17.71
C GLU A 17 8.80 14.69 -16.35
N ALA A 18 7.93 14.77 -15.35
CA ALA A 18 8.28 15.21 -14.00
C ALA A 18 8.01 14.09 -13.00
N SER A 19 9.00 13.82 -12.13
CA SER A 19 8.79 12.99 -10.95
C SER A 19 7.81 13.69 -10.00
N LEU A 20 6.96 12.91 -9.36
CA LEU A 20 6.16 13.39 -8.25
C LEU A 20 7.05 13.52 -7.01
N THR A 21 6.66 14.38 -6.08
CA THR A 21 7.24 14.41 -4.74
C THR A 21 6.18 13.94 -3.76
N SER A 22 6.49 12.91 -2.99
CA SER A 22 5.59 12.40 -1.95
C SER A 22 5.36 13.49 -0.88
N PRO A 23 4.11 13.76 -0.50
CA PRO A 23 3.80 14.92 0.34
C PRO A 23 4.39 14.87 1.76
N PHE A 24 4.68 13.69 2.31
CA PHE A 24 5.15 13.53 3.68
C PHE A 24 6.61 13.08 3.75
N SER A 25 7.04 12.05 3.02
CA SER A 25 8.46 11.68 3.01
C SER A 25 9.31 12.65 2.19
N GLY A 26 8.72 13.44 1.28
CA GLY A 26 9.45 14.37 0.42
C GLY A 26 10.32 13.68 -0.64
N LYS A 27 10.09 12.39 -0.87
CA LYS A 27 10.85 11.55 -1.80
C LYS A 27 10.35 11.72 -3.22
N ALA A 28 11.28 11.72 -4.18
CA ALA A 28 10.93 11.65 -5.59
C ALA A 28 10.35 10.27 -5.91
N CYS A 29 9.19 10.24 -6.58
CA CYS A 29 8.44 9.02 -6.80
C CYS A 29 7.65 9.05 -8.13
N ALA A 30 7.29 7.86 -8.62
CA ALA A 30 6.46 7.72 -9.81
C ALA A 30 4.96 7.68 -9.48
N ALA A 31 4.65 7.26 -8.26
CA ALA A 31 3.30 7.25 -7.73
C ALA A 31 3.39 7.36 -6.20
N TYR A 32 2.37 7.96 -5.59
CA TYR A 32 2.19 7.89 -4.16
C TYR A 32 0.72 7.68 -3.81
N ARG A 33 0.49 7.14 -2.62
CA ARG A 33 -0.79 7.17 -1.92
C ARG A 33 -0.51 7.61 -0.50
N TYR A 34 -1.39 8.42 0.06
CA TYR A 34 -1.34 8.69 1.48
C TYR A 34 -2.72 8.60 2.12
N GLN A 35 -2.70 8.32 3.41
CA GLN A 35 -3.86 8.29 4.27
C GLN A 35 -3.52 9.07 5.53
N VAL A 36 -4.32 10.07 5.86
CA VAL A 36 -4.24 10.79 7.12
C VAL A 36 -5.43 10.40 7.98
N THR A 37 -5.14 9.81 9.14
CA THR A 37 -6.10 9.50 10.18
C THR A 37 -5.90 10.43 11.36
N ALA A 38 -7.00 10.84 11.98
CA ALA A 38 -6.96 11.60 13.22
C ALA A 38 -7.97 11.02 14.20
N GLN A 39 -7.78 11.30 15.49
CA GLN A 39 -8.79 11.00 16.49
C GLN A 39 -9.89 12.04 16.48
N ARG A 40 -11.13 11.58 16.48
CA ARG A 40 -12.29 12.44 16.74
C ARG A 40 -12.82 12.11 18.12
N ARG A 41 -12.83 13.10 19.01
CA ARG A 41 -13.56 12.99 20.28
C ARG A 41 -15.05 13.17 20.01
N ASN A 42 -15.85 12.16 20.33
CA ASN A 42 -17.30 12.32 20.31
C ASN A 42 -17.72 13.32 21.40
N VAL A 43 -18.64 14.22 21.07
CA VAL A 43 -19.29 15.09 22.06
C VAL A 43 -20.48 14.30 22.61
N GLY A 44 -20.24 13.44 23.60
CA GLY A 44 -21.24 12.60 24.24
C GLY A 44 -20.78 12.13 25.64
N PRO A 45 -21.67 11.58 26.48
CA PRO A 45 -21.35 11.21 27.87
C PRO A 45 -20.32 10.07 27.97
N ASP A 46 -20.21 9.22 26.94
CA ASP A 46 -19.14 8.24 26.80
C ASP A 46 -18.00 8.82 25.95
N ASN A 47 -16.89 9.10 26.62
CA ASN A 47 -15.69 9.74 26.07
C ASN A 47 -14.81 8.75 25.27
N ASP A 48 -15.42 7.91 24.45
CA ASP A 48 -14.70 6.92 23.63
C ASP A 48 -14.05 7.62 22.42
N THR A 49 -12.72 7.60 22.37
CA THR A 49 -11.93 8.15 21.26
C THR A 49 -11.84 7.14 20.13
N ARG A 50 -12.28 7.51 18.93
CA ARG A 50 -12.14 6.67 17.73
C ARG A 50 -11.22 7.32 16.71
N GLN A 51 -10.33 6.52 16.15
CA GLN A 51 -9.57 6.89 14.97
C GLN A 51 -10.51 6.92 13.75
N GLN A 52 -10.44 7.98 12.96
CA GLN A 52 -11.23 8.15 11.75
C GLN A 52 -10.33 8.54 10.58
N LEU A 53 -10.71 8.12 9.36
CA LEU A 53 -10.13 8.64 8.13
C LEU A 53 -10.54 10.10 7.92
N CYS A 54 -9.56 10.99 7.73
CA CYS A 54 -9.80 12.42 7.53
C CYS A 54 -9.49 12.85 6.10
N LEU A 55 -8.42 12.29 5.52
CA LEU A 55 -7.98 12.61 4.17
C LEU A 55 -7.34 11.39 3.52
N LEU A 56 -7.65 11.17 2.25
CA LEU A 56 -7.02 10.18 1.40
C LEU A 56 -6.57 10.85 0.12
N GLY A 57 -5.34 10.61 -0.30
CA GLY A 57 -4.84 11.16 -1.56
C GLY A 57 -3.98 10.17 -2.32
N PHE A 58 -3.94 10.32 -3.63
CA PHE A 58 -3.06 9.54 -4.50
C PHE A 58 -2.64 10.32 -5.72
N ALA A 59 -1.50 9.97 -6.28
CA ALA A 59 -1.05 10.46 -7.56
C ALA A 59 -0.24 9.39 -8.33
N LEU A 60 -0.27 9.50 -9.65
CA LEU A 60 0.42 8.64 -10.59
C LEU A 60 0.95 9.49 -11.74
N ALA A 61 2.27 9.49 -11.93
CA ALA A 61 2.94 10.09 -13.08
C ALA A 61 2.89 9.14 -14.29
N GLU A 62 3.19 9.68 -15.48
CA GLU A 62 3.44 8.86 -16.65
C GLU A 62 4.73 8.06 -16.47
N ALA A 63 4.56 6.84 -15.95
CA ALA A 63 5.64 5.98 -15.52
C ALA A 63 5.75 4.72 -16.39
N ARG A 64 6.98 4.19 -16.50
CA ARG A 64 7.28 2.95 -17.20
C ARG A 64 8.25 2.12 -16.37
N LEU A 65 8.06 0.81 -16.36
CA LEU A 65 9.06 -0.13 -15.86
C LEU A 65 10.09 -0.39 -16.97
N ASP A 66 11.33 -0.01 -16.73
CA ASP A 66 12.48 -0.31 -17.59
C ASP A 66 13.18 -1.59 -17.11
N CYS A 67 13.08 -2.66 -17.91
CA CYS A 67 13.74 -3.95 -17.67
C CYS A 67 15.05 -4.08 -18.49
N GLY A 68 15.63 -2.96 -18.95
CA GLY A 68 16.81 -2.90 -19.81
C GLY A 68 16.47 -3.10 -21.28
N LYS A 69 16.18 -4.35 -21.70
CA LYS A 69 15.90 -4.65 -23.12
C LYS A 69 14.49 -4.22 -23.57
N ARG A 70 13.58 -4.02 -22.62
CA ARG A 70 12.17 -3.69 -22.86
C ARG A 70 11.68 -2.77 -21.77
N SER A 71 10.81 -1.84 -22.14
CA SER A 71 10.11 -0.94 -21.23
C SER A 71 8.61 -1.13 -21.35
N PHE A 72 7.91 -1.13 -20.22
CA PHE A 72 6.47 -1.34 -20.13
C PHE A 72 5.80 -0.14 -19.43
N PRO A 73 4.84 0.54 -20.07
CA PRO A 73 4.03 1.56 -19.40
C PRO A 73 3.29 1.01 -18.18
N ILE A 74 3.20 1.79 -17.11
CA ILE A 74 2.36 1.51 -15.94
C ILE A 74 0.98 2.11 -16.17
N LEU A 75 -0.06 1.29 -16.06
CA LEU A 75 -1.43 1.61 -16.50
C LEU A 75 -2.46 1.59 -15.37
N ALA A 76 -2.01 1.55 -14.12
CA ALA A 76 -2.84 1.57 -12.94
C ALA A 76 -2.03 2.12 -11.77
N LEU A 77 -2.71 2.64 -10.74
CA LEU A 77 -2.06 3.02 -9.51
C LEU A 77 -1.40 1.76 -8.89
N PRO A 78 -0.12 1.78 -8.54
CA PRO A 78 0.52 0.64 -7.88
C PRO A 78 0.10 0.54 -6.41
N ASP A 79 -0.22 -0.67 -5.97
CA ASP A 79 -0.22 -1.05 -4.56
C ASP A 79 1.21 -1.45 -4.17
N VAL A 80 1.71 -0.93 -3.05
CA VAL A 80 3.10 -1.19 -2.64
C VAL A 80 3.16 -2.12 -1.46
N ASP A 81 4.26 -2.87 -1.38
CA ASP A 81 4.56 -3.66 -0.19
C ASP A 81 5.00 -2.80 1.00
N THR A 82 5.03 -3.41 2.18
CA THR A 82 5.39 -2.76 3.44
C THR A 82 6.76 -2.07 3.43
N ASP A 83 7.73 -2.57 2.67
CA ASP A 83 9.06 -1.96 2.54
C ASP A 83 9.05 -0.58 1.87
N LEU A 84 8.01 -0.28 1.09
CA LEU A 84 7.81 0.99 0.40
C LEU A 84 6.74 1.86 1.09
N ARG A 85 6.29 1.42 2.27
CA ARG A 85 5.34 2.12 3.13
C ARG A 85 6.07 2.79 4.28
N GLU A 86 5.76 4.05 4.48
CA GLU A 86 6.18 4.82 5.66
C GLU A 86 4.97 5.15 6.52
N ILE A 87 5.14 5.04 7.82
CA ILE A 87 4.11 5.32 8.81
C ILE A 87 4.70 6.25 9.86
N ALA A 88 4.03 7.35 10.12
CA ALA A 88 4.40 8.29 11.16
C ALA A 88 3.19 8.72 11.97
N THR A 89 3.43 9.05 13.23
CA THR A 89 2.43 9.63 14.13
C THR A 89 2.98 10.92 14.73
N GLY A 90 2.26 12.03 14.55
CA GLY A 90 2.67 13.33 15.09
C GLY A 90 3.94 13.92 14.45
N GLY A 91 4.56 14.88 15.16
CA GLY A 91 5.75 15.62 14.70
C GLY A 91 5.54 16.35 13.36
N ASP A 92 6.62 16.51 12.60
CA ASP A 92 6.61 17.19 11.29
C ASP A 92 5.63 16.56 10.28
N TRP A 93 5.38 15.25 10.38
CA TRP A 93 4.39 14.56 9.55
C TRP A 93 2.96 14.87 9.99
N GLY A 94 2.72 14.91 11.29
CA GLY A 94 1.44 15.35 11.86
C GLY A 94 1.11 16.80 11.49
N ASP A 95 2.09 17.70 11.57
CA ASP A 95 1.92 19.11 11.20
C ASP A 95 1.62 19.27 9.71
N ARG A 96 2.36 18.57 8.85
CA ARG A 96 2.05 18.52 7.41
C ARG A 96 0.69 17.89 7.13
N GLY A 97 0.30 16.87 7.89
CA GLY A 97 -1.01 16.21 7.80
C GLY A 97 -2.14 17.18 8.10
N LEU A 98 -2.02 17.95 9.19
CA LEU A 98 -2.97 19.00 9.56
C LEU A 98 -3.07 20.09 8.52
N ALA A 99 -1.94 20.61 8.05
CA ALA A 99 -1.91 21.65 7.02
C ALA A 99 -2.62 21.18 5.75
N ARG A 100 -2.40 19.93 5.36
CA ARG A 100 -3.02 19.33 4.17
C ARG A 100 -4.51 19.05 4.34
N ILE A 101 -4.94 18.62 5.53
CA ILE A 101 -6.37 18.49 5.89
C ILE A 101 -7.06 19.84 5.76
N ARG A 102 -6.51 20.91 6.34
CA ARG A 102 -7.09 22.26 6.27
C ARG A 102 -7.22 22.74 4.83
N LYS A 103 -6.16 22.54 4.03
CA LYS A 103 -6.18 22.86 2.60
C LYS A 103 -7.25 22.07 1.85
N ALA A 104 -7.37 20.77 2.10
CA ALA A 104 -8.36 19.91 1.46
C ALA A 104 -9.80 20.26 1.87
N GLU A 105 -10.02 20.74 3.11
CA GLU A 105 -11.32 21.24 3.58
C GLU A 105 -11.79 22.47 2.77
N GLU A 106 -10.85 23.27 2.27
CA GLU A 106 -11.13 24.45 1.42
C GLU A 106 -11.27 24.11 -0.06
N GLU A 107 -10.48 23.15 -0.57
CA GLU A 107 -10.30 22.93 -2.01
C GLU A 107 -10.94 21.65 -2.56
N ALA A 108 -11.20 20.63 -1.73
CA ALA A 108 -11.65 19.33 -2.19
C ALA A 108 -13.11 19.04 -1.83
N ASP A 109 -13.76 18.21 -2.64
CA ASP A 109 -15.10 17.71 -2.34
C ASP A 109 -15.08 16.86 -1.07
N THR A 110 -15.97 17.18 -0.13
CA THR A 110 -16.21 16.33 1.04
C THR A 110 -16.96 15.07 0.60
N VAL A 111 -16.41 13.90 0.89
CA VAL A 111 -16.99 12.58 0.58
C VAL A 111 -17.11 11.73 1.82
N ASP A 112 -17.99 10.73 1.81
CA ASP A 112 -17.97 9.71 2.86
C ASP A 112 -16.79 8.73 2.69
N GLU A 113 -16.47 8.01 3.76
CA GLU A 113 -15.37 7.05 3.76
C GLU A 113 -15.55 5.91 2.73
N PRO A 114 -16.74 5.29 2.57
CA PRO A 114 -16.96 4.29 1.53
C PRO A 114 -16.64 4.82 0.12
N ARG A 115 -17.07 6.04 -0.21
CA ARG A 115 -16.80 6.67 -1.51
C ARG A 115 -15.31 6.96 -1.68
N ALA A 116 -14.62 7.43 -0.64
CA ALA A 116 -13.18 7.65 -0.69
C ALA A 116 -12.41 6.35 -0.98
N ARG A 117 -12.76 5.26 -0.27
CA ARG A 117 -12.16 3.93 -0.50
C ARG A 117 -12.53 3.36 -1.89
N GLY A 118 -13.76 3.59 -2.35
CA GLY A 118 -14.21 3.19 -3.68
C GLY A 118 -13.40 3.87 -4.78
N ALA A 119 -13.21 5.19 -4.69
CA ALA A 119 -12.39 5.95 -5.64
C ALA A 119 -10.94 5.46 -5.68
N LEU A 120 -10.35 5.12 -4.52
CA LEU A 120 -9.02 4.52 -4.48
C LEU A 120 -8.99 3.12 -5.13
N SER A 121 -9.98 2.27 -4.84
CA SER A 121 -10.11 0.95 -5.48
C SER A 121 -10.23 1.06 -7.01
N ASP A 122 -10.95 2.08 -7.49
CA ASP A 122 -11.06 2.34 -8.93
C ASP A 122 -9.73 2.83 -9.51
N ALA A 123 -8.99 3.67 -8.79
CA ALA A 123 -7.65 4.10 -9.19
C ALA A 123 -6.69 2.92 -9.33
N TYR A 124 -6.73 1.96 -8.41
CA TYR A 124 -5.95 0.71 -8.49
C TYR A 124 -6.27 -0.15 -9.71
N ARG A 125 -7.44 0.04 -10.33
CA ARG A 125 -7.87 -0.74 -11.50
C ARG A 125 -7.70 0.01 -12.81
N PHE A 126 -7.97 1.31 -12.79
CA PHE A 126 -8.26 2.09 -13.99
C PHE A 126 -7.60 3.48 -14.02
N ALA A 127 -6.76 3.85 -13.04
CA ALA A 127 -6.08 5.14 -13.09
C ALA A 127 -5.23 5.25 -14.37
N ARG A 128 -5.51 6.27 -15.17
CA ARG A 128 -4.69 6.68 -16.31
C ARG A 128 -3.79 7.83 -15.87
N ALA A 129 -2.50 7.66 -16.06
CA ALA A 129 -1.54 8.72 -15.83
C ALA A 129 -1.64 9.82 -16.90
N PRO A 130 -1.27 11.07 -16.58
CA PRO A 130 -1.04 11.58 -15.24
C PRO A 130 -2.36 11.76 -14.47
N ARG A 131 -2.37 11.46 -13.17
CA ARG A 131 -3.56 11.65 -12.31
C ARG A 131 -3.15 11.99 -10.89
N SER A 132 -3.85 12.93 -10.27
CA SER A 132 -3.75 13.25 -8.85
C SER A 132 -5.13 13.53 -8.30
N GLN A 133 -5.42 13.09 -7.09
CA GLN A 133 -6.70 13.33 -6.43
C GLN A 133 -6.54 13.30 -4.92
N ASP A 134 -7.11 14.29 -4.25
CA ASP A 134 -7.31 14.34 -2.81
C ASP A 134 -8.81 14.19 -2.51
N LEU A 135 -9.14 13.44 -1.47
CA LEU A 135 -10.49 13.07 -1.06
C LEU A 135 -10.63 13.38 0.43
N PHE A 136 -11.28 14.50 0.72
CA PHE A 136 -11.54 14.95 2.08
C PHE A 136 -12.75 14.22 2.65
N VAL A 137 -12.59 13.59 3.82
CA VAL A 137 -13.63 12.72 4.40
C VAL A 137 -14.32 13.37 5.59
N ALA A 138 -13.55 13.95 6.50
CA ALA A 138 -14.09 14.55 7.71
C ALA A 138 -13.17 15.60 8.31
N SER A 139 -13.78 16.65 8.84
CA SER A 139 -13.09 17.73 9.56
C SER A 139 -12.54 17.27 10.91
N THR A 140 -11.38 17.82 11.28
CA THR A 140 -10.69 17.50 12.54
C THR A 140 -10.72 18.71 13.49
N ARG A 141 -11.12 18.50 14.76
CA ARG A 141 -10.93 19.50 15.83
C ARG A 141 -9.62 19.17 16.56
N SER A 142 -8.47 19.58 16.02
CA SER A 142 -7.18 19.17 16.58
C SER A 142 -6.68 20.08 17.70
N ALA A 143 -6.12 19.46 18.75
CA ALA A 143 -5.09 20.05 19.61
C ALA A 143 -4.08 19.00 20.12
N GLY A 144 -3.82 17.89 19.41
CA GLY A 144 -2.93 16.82 19.91
C GLY A 144 -2.10 16.08 18.84
N PRO A 145 -1.02 15.37 19.23
CA PRO A 145 -0.09 14.65 18.34
C PRO A 145 -0.63 13.34 17.74
N GLU A 146 -1.92 13.05 17.89
CA GLU A 146 -2.54 11.75 17.61
C GLU A 146 -2.89 11.51 16.13
N ILE A 147 -2.27 12.26 15.23
CA ILE A 147 -2.48 12.14 13.79
C ILE A 147 -1.57 11.07 13.25
N GLY A 148 -2.17 10.04 12.66
CA GLY A 148 -1.49 9.00 11.94
C GLY A 148 -1.41 9.35 10.46
N VAL A 149 -0.23 9.20 9.88
CA VAL A 149 -0.03 9.33 8.44
C VAL A 149 0.59 8.03 7.95
N VAL A 150 -0.03 7.45 6.93
CA VAL A 150 0.52 6.33 6.17
C VAL A 150 0.77 6.84 4.76
N GLU A 151 1.99 6.68 4.27
CA GLU A 151 2.37 7.04 2.92
C GLU A 151 3.02 5.86 2.23
N ASP A 152 2.52 5.55 1.03
CA ASP A 152 3.03 4.53 0.13
C ASP A 152 3.66 5.27 -1.05
N ALA A 153 4.94 5.03 -1.34
CA ALA A 153 5.65 5.71 -2.41
C ALA A 153 6.38 4.73 -3.33
N VAL A 154 6.19 4.89 -4.63
CA VAL A 154 6.84 4.07 -5.65
C VAL A 154 8.13 4.77 -6.09
N PRO A 155 9.32 4.22 -5.79
CA PRO A 155 10.57 4.90 -6.05
C PRO A 155 10.84 4.98 -7.57
N ILE A 156 11.55 6.03 -7.96
CA ILE A 156 12.11 6.17 -9.31
C ILE A 156 13.57 5.72 -9.30
N ASP A 157 14.04 5.19 -10.41
CA ASP A 157 15.45 4.86 -10.66
C ASP A 157 16.09 3.79 -9.73
N GLU A 158 15.33 3.30 -8.77
CA GLU A 158 15.68 2.19 -7.89
C GLU A 158 15.20 0.84 -8.45
N PRO A 159 15.90 -0.26 -8.16
CA PRO A 159 15.43 -1.60 -8.50
C PRO A 159 14.10 -1.89 -7.82
N VAL A 160 13.13 -2.32 -8.62
CA VAL A 160 11.81 -2.77 -8.14
C VAL A 160 11.38 -4.02 -8.88
N THR A 161 10.45 -4.74 -8.27
CA THR A 161 9.75 -5.87 -8.89
C THR A 161 8.27 -5.54 -8.98
N VAL A 162 7.71 -5.72 -10.17
CA VAL A 162 6.31 -5.42 -10.47
C VAL A 162 5.58 -6.70 -10.76
N LEU A 163 4.48 -6.93 -10.03
CA LEU A 163 3.54 -8.00 -10.28
C LEU A 163 2.25 -7.41 -10.89
N ALA A 164 1.99 -7.70 -12.16
CA ALA A 164 0.94 -7.05 -12.92
C ALA A 164 0.29 -7.99 -13.96
N ALA A 165 -0.81 -7.55 -14.56
CA ALA A 165 -1.36 -8.17 -15.76
C ALA A 165 -0.82 -7.45 -17.01
N TYR A 166 -0.38 -8.21 -18.01
CA TYR A 166 0.05 -7.66 -19.28
C TYR A 166 -1.15 -7.26 -20.14
N ASN A 167 -1.16 -6.02 -20.63
CA ASN A 167 -2.11 -5.54 -21.62
C ASN A 167 -1.43 -5.52 -22.99
N ALA A 168 -1.91 -6.37 -23.90
CA ALA A 168 -1.35 -6.52 -25.24
C ALA A 168 -1.68 -5.33 -26.16
N ARG A 169 -2.82 -4.64 -25.93
CA ARG A 169 -3.23 -3.48 -26.74
C ARG A 169 -2.31 -2.29 -26.51
N THR A 170 -2.00 -1.99 -25.26
CA THR A 170 -1.13 -0.87 -24.86
C THR A 170 0.33 -1.29 -24.66
N ARG A 171 0.62 -2.60 -24.70
CA ARG A 171 1.93 -3.19 -24.40
C ARG A 171 2.47 -2.80 -23.01
N GLY A 172 1.57 -2.57 -22.05
CA GLY A 172 1.91 -2.12 -20.69
C GLY A 172 1.45 -3.08 -19.59
N LEU A 173 1.69 -2.66 -18.35
CA LEU A 173 1.37 -3.37 -17.12
C LEU A 173 0.17 -2.71 -16.45
N GLY A 174 -0.93 -3.46 -16.35
CA GLY A 174 -2.15 -3.04 -15.68
C GLY A 174 -2.45 -3.86 -14.45
N ALA A 175 -3.57 -3.52 -13.82
CA ALA A 175 -4.08 -4.23 -12.66
C ALA A 175 -4.46 -5.68 -13.00
N ARG A 176 -4.13 -6.61 -12.10
CA ARG A 176 -4.66 -7.97 -12.13
C ARG A 176 -6.13 -7.97 -11.72
N ARG A 177 -6.90 -8.97 -12.20
CA ARG A 177 -8.30 -9.18 -11.77
C ARG A 177 -8.43 -9.32 -10.26
N LEU A 178 -7.44 -9.96 -9.62
CA LEU A 178 -7.34 -10.11 -8.18
C LEU A 178 -5.99 -9.52 -7.72
N GLY A 179 -6.05 -8.56 -6.80
CA GLY A 179 -4.86 -8.01 -6.14
C GLY A 179 -4.15 -6.85 -6.85
N GLY A 180 -4.71 -6.30 -7.93
CA GLY A 180 -4.21 -5.06 -8.54
C GLY A 180 -2.85 -5.19 -9.24
N LEU A 181 -2.19 -4.05 -9.45
CA LEU A 181 -0.77 -3.97 -9.82
C LEU A 181 0.02 -3.78 -8.54
N LYS A 182 1.02 -4.63 -8.28
CA LYS A 182 1.85 -4.56 -7.07
C LYS A 182 3.29 -4.22 -7.37
N VAL A 183 3.91 -3.42 -6.51
CA VAL A 183 5.32 -3.05 -6.57
C VAL A 183 6.01 -3.42 -5.28
N PHE A 184 7.15 -4.07 -5.41
CA PHE A 184 8.05 -4.49 -4.33
C PHE A 184 9.40 -3.81 -4.54
N ALA A 185 10.08 -3.41 -3.46
CA ALA A 185 11.44 -2.91 -3.55
C ALA A 185 12.41 -4.04 -3.96
N GLY A 186 13.46 -3.75 -4.71
CA GLY A 186 14.46 -4.76 -5.09
C GLY A 186 14.04 -5.68 -6.24
N THR A 187 14.89 -6.67 -6.50
CA THR A 187 14.77 -7.58 -7.66
C THR A 187 13.94 -8.83 -7.35
N LEU A 188 13.52 -9.55 -8.40
CA LEU A 188 12.71 -10.75 -8.28
C LEU A 188 13.48 -11.85 -7.55
N ASP A 189 14.78 -11.97 -7.83
CA ASP A 189 15.64 -12.94 -7.18
C ASP A 189 15.79 -12.63 -5.67
N GLU A 190 15.94 -11.36 -5.31
CA GLU A 190 15.96 -10.93 -3.90
C GLU A 190 14.64 -11.25 -3.21
N ARG A 191 13.51 -11.01 -3.88
CA ARG A 191 12.18 -11.29 -3.33
C ARG A 191 11.88 -12.77 -3.18
N LEU A 192 12.29 -13.59 -4.15
CA LEU A 192 12.17 -15.05 -4.05
C LEU A 192 13.03 -15.60 -2.92
N ARG A 193 14.26 -15.09 -2.74
CA ARG A 193 15.11 -15.47 -1.60
C ARG A 193 14.51 -15.07 -0.26
N ALA A 194 14.00 -13.85 -0.14
CA ALA A 194 13.34 -13.39 1.08
C ALA A 194 12.13 -14.27 1.43
N LEU A 195 11.31 -14.61 0.43
CA LEU A 195 10.16 -15.49 0.62
C LEU A 195 10.57 -16.91 1.01
N ASP A 196 11.62 -17.47 0.40
CA ASP A 196 12.18 -18.77 0.78
C ASP A 196 12.67 -18.77 2.24
N GLU A 197 13.31 -17.70 2.69
CA GLU A 197 13.79 -17.56 4.07
C GLU A 197 12.64 -17.45 5.06
N GLU A 198 11.62 -16.66 4.76
CA GLU A 198 10.40 -16.56 5.57
C GLU A 198 9.66 -17.89 5.63
N TRP A 199 9.56 -18.60 4.50
CA TRP A 199 8.90 -19.89 4.45
C TRP A 199 9.66 -20.94 5.25
N ARG A 200 11.00 -20.95 5.17
CA ARG A 200 11.85 -21.81 6.02
C ARG A 200 11.68 -21.49 7.50
N LYS A 201 11.68 -20.21 7.89
CA LYS A 201 11.42 -19.79 9.29
C LYS A 201 10.03 -20.25 9.75
N GLY A 202 9.00 -20.06 8.92
CA GLY A 202 7.65 -20.52 9.19
C GLY A 202 7.56 -22.04 9.36
N LEU A 203 8.24 -22.80 8.50
CA LEU A 203 8.30 -24.25 8.59
C LEU A 203 9.05 -24.70 9.86
N GLN A 204 10.13 -24.00 10.23
CA GLN A 204 10.89 -24.24 11.46
C GLN A 204 10.06 -23.97 12.72
N ILE A 205 9.14 -23.00 12.69
CA ILE A 205 8.24 -22.70 13.82
C ILE A 205 7.04 -23.67 13.86
N ALA A 206 6.50 -24.04 12.69
CA ALA A 206 5.38 -24.97 12.59
C ALA A 206 5.78 -26.40 13.01
N SER A 207 7.00 -26.83 12.71
CA SER A 207 7.49 -28.18 13.03
C SER A 207 7.43 -28.54 14.52
N PRO A 208 7.96 -27.74 15.47
CA PRO A 208 7.84 -28.03 16.89
C PRO A 208 6.39 -27.89 17.39
N LEU A 209 5.58 -27.00 16.83
CA LEU A 209 4.16 -26.89 17.19
C LEU A 209 3.35 -28.12 16.79
N VAL A 210 3.62 -28.68 15.60
CA VAL A 210 3.04 -29.96 15.17
C VAL A 210 3.56 -31.10 16.04
N GLY A 211 4.85 -31.09 16.40
CA GLY A 211 5.44 -32.06 17.33
C GLY A 211 4.81 -32.03 18.72
N VAL A 212 4.60 -30.84 19.29
CA VAL A 212 3.89 -30.64 20.57
C VAL A 212 2.42 -31.06 20.45
N GLY A 213 1.75 -30.71 19.36
CA GLY A 213 0.37 -31.15 19.09
C GLY A 213 0.24 -32.67 19.03
N LEU A 214 1.17 -33.35 18.35
CA LEU A 214 1.23 -34.81 18.30
C LEU A 214 1.56 -35.44 19.65
N ALA A 215 2.47 -34.84 20.43
CA ALA A 215 2.80 -35.31 21.78
C ALA A 215 1.60 -35.17 22.75
N LEU A 216 0.84 -34.08 22.65
CA LEU A 216 -0.36 -33.87 23.47
C LEU A 216 -1.50 -34.84 23.08
N LEU A 217 -1.67 -35.13 21.79
CA LEU A 217 -2.69 -36.08 21.31
C LEU A 217 -2.35 -37.54 21.69
N THR A 218 -1.07 -37.91 21.64
CA THR A 218 -0.62 -39.24 22.08
C THR A 218 -0.71 -39.41 23.60
N ALA A 219 -0.39 -38.38 24.39
CA ALA A 219 -0.58 -38.41 25.84
C ALA A 219 -2.06 -38.53 26.25
N ALA A 220 -2.98 -37.87 25.52
CA ALA A 220 -4.42 -37.98 25.76
C ALA A 220 -4.99 -39.36 25.41
N ALA A 221 -4.42 -40.04 24.39
CA ALA A 221 -4.85 -41.38 23.99
C ALA A 221 -4.39 -42.50 24.95
N TRP A 222 -3.39 -42.23 25.79
CA TRP A 222 -2.82 -43.20 26.73
C TRP A 222 -3.31 -43.04 28.18
N TRP A 223 -4.19 -42.07 28.45
CA TRP A 223 -4.81 -41.96 29.77
C TRP A 223 -5.92 -43.01 29.91
N PRO A 224 -5.78 -44.02 30.79
CA PRO A 224 -6.87 -44.95 31.05
C PRO A 224 -8.02 -44.14 31.67
N GLY A 225 -9.20 -44.20 31.05
CA GLY A 225 -10.39 -43.61 31.63
C GLY A 225 -10.62 -44.17 33.04
N PRO A 226 -11.15 -43.37 33.99
CA PRO A 226 -11.48 -43.87 35.31
C PRO A 226 -12.54 -44.96 35.15
N GLY A 227 -12.16 -46.20 35.47
CA GLY A 227 -13.08 -47.33 35.60
C GLY A 227 -13.88 -47.27 36.89
#